data_AF-A0A5B8A4F8-F1
#
_entry.id   AF-A0A5B8A4F8-F1
#
_cell.length_a   1.000
_cell.length_b   1.000
_cell.length_c   1.000
_cell.angle_alpha   90.00
_cell.angle_beta   90.00
_cell.angle_gamma   90.00
#
_symmetry.space_group_name_H-M   'P 1'
#
loop_
_entity.id
_entity.type
_entity.pdbx_description
1 polymer ?
#
loop_
_entity_poly.entity_id
_entity_poly.type
_entity_poly.pdbx_seq_one_letter_code
_entity_poly.pdbx_strand_id
1 'polypeptide(L)'
;MLITVLASCTGSLQDERSQPNSNVMPAETNRPPVATKPVAPPTALDTTNFSPQFLQELKQLMDREKYSVRGQWLIVGNNDSVAFPAELPKRQSVVYAASAGDRTYKLTVTRRNFTTLRYAAEVTERGKRISYTTGTADLKPSFYVAAEVPIDTKTQTAYGASEYVSSAKSLSLLIGTGPDADKAEVYTANAKGQTLPAWRNAPTLRRQ
;
A
#
# COMPACT_ATOMS: atom_id res chain seq x y z
N MET A 1 -50.32 -2.92 -13.13
CA MET A 1 -50.26 -2.62 -14.57
C MET A 1 -48.80 -2.73 -14.97
N LEU A 2 -48.48 -3.73 -15.79
CA LEU A 2 -47.14 -4.23 -16.10
C LEU A 2 -46.79 -3.75 -17.51
N ILE A 3 -45.64 -3.11 -17.74
CA ILE A 3 -45.04 -3.00 -19.08
C ILE A 3 -43.52 -3.15 -18.96
N THR A 4 -43.04 -4.31 -19.42
CA THR A 4 -41.66 -4.61 -19.78
C THR A 4 -41.51 -4.40 -21.28
N VAL A 5 -40.44 -3.77 -21.76
CA VAL A 5 -40.04 -3.84 -23.17
C VAL A 5 -38.54 -4.11 -23.25
N LEU A 6 -38.20 -5.29 -23.77
CA LEU A 6 -36.88 -5.67 -24.26
C LEU A 6 -36.87 -5.42 -25.77
N ALA A 7 -35.76 -4.91 -26.31
CA ALA A 7 -35.48 -4.93 -27.75
C ALA A 7 -34.04 -5.40 -27.98
N SER A 8 -33.93 -6.63 -28.49
CA SER A 8 -32.73 -7.20 -29.11
C SER A 8 -32.73 -6.86 -30.59
N CYS A 9 -31.58 -6.52 -31.16
CA CYS A 9 -31.37 -6.52 -32.60
C CYS A 9 -30.28 -7.54 -32.96
N THR A 10 -30.71 -8.66 -33.53
CA THR A 10 -29.90 -9.59 -34.32
C THR A 10 -30.21 -9.34 -35.79
N GLY A 11 -29.18 -9.14 -36.61
CA GLY A 11 -29.27 -9.14 -38.06
C GLY A 11 -28.06 -9.87 -38.65
N SER A 12 -28.32 -10.91 -39.42
CA SER A 12 -27.34 -11.77 -40.10
C SER A 12 -27.82 -12.05 -41.54
N LEU A 13 -26.84 -12.40 -42.38
CA LEU A 13 -26.89 -13.02 -43.73
C LEU A 13 -27.15 -12.05 -44.90
N GLN A 14 -26.56 -12.17 -46.10
CA GLN A 14 -25.55 -13.02 -46.76
C GLN A 14 -25.29 -12.34 -48.15
N ASP A 15 -24.06 -12.20 -48.63
CA ASP A 15 -23.36 -13.09 -49.58
C ASP A 15 -23.68 -12.81 -51.08
N GLU A 16 -22.69 -12.36 -51.86
CA GLU A 16 -22.59 -12.69 -53.29
C GLU A 16 -21.13 -12.62 -53.80
N ARG A 17 -20.79 -13.63 -54.61
CA ARG A 17 -19.47 -14.11 -55.02
C ARG A 17 -18.81 -13.28 -56.12
N SER A 18 -17.47 -13.33 -56.20
CA SER A 18 -16.70 -13.78 -57.38
C SER A 18 -15.17 -13.81 -57.11
N GLN A 19 -14.56 -14.99 -57.28
CA GLN A 19 -13.11 -15.24 -57.45
C GLN A 19 -12.79 -15.37 -58.97
N PRO A 20 -11.53 -15.55 -59.46
CA PRO A 20 -10.21 -15.58 -58.79
C PRO A 20 -9.17 -14.65 -59.46
N ASN A 21 -8.04 -14.38 -58.80
CA ASN A 21 -6.79 -14.25 -59.56
C ASN A 21 -5.57 -14.67 -58.73
N SER A 22 -4.83 -15.62 -59.28
CA SER A 22 -3.56 -16.12 -58.78
C SER A 22 -2.49 -15.03 -58.87
N ASN A 23 -1.77 -14.75 -57.79
CA ASN A 23 -0.33 -14.45 -57.90
C ASN A 23 0.39 -14.52 -56.55
N VAL A 24 1.33 -15.46 -56.49
CA VAL A 24 2.66 -15.37 -55.88
C VAL A 24 2.75 -15.10 -54.38
N MET A 25 2.99 -16.17 -53.62
CA MET A 25 3.68 -16.12 -52.33
C MET A 25 5.06 -15.47 -52.50
N PRO A 26 5.43 -14.45 -51.70
CA PRO A 26 6.84 -14.17 -51.46
C PRO A 26 7.37 -15.19 -50.45
N ALA A 27 8.50 -15.80 -50.82
CA ALA A 27 9.24 -16.75 -50.01
C ALA A 27 9.51 -16.22 -48.59
N GLU A 28 9.29 -17.11 -47.63
CA GLU A 28 9.68 -17.01 -46.23
C GLU A 28 11.17 -16.66 -46.14
N THR A 29 11.46 -15.39 -45.86
CA THR A 29 12.83 -14.93 -45.70
C THR A 29 13.30 -15.39 -44.33
N ASN A 30 14.15 -16.42 -44.30
CA ASN A 30 14.92 -16.86 -43.13
C ASN A 30 15.56 -15.63 -42.45
N ARG A 31 14.89 -15.09 -41.42
CA ARG A 31 15.54 -14.14 -40.51
C ARG A 31 16.42 -14.96 -39.56
N PRO A 32 17.72 -14.67 -39.46
CA PRO A 32 18.54 -15.29 -38.44
C PRO A 32 17.94 -14.97 -37.06
N PRO A 33 18.03 -15.90 -36.09
CA PRO A 33 17.51 -15.67 -34.76
C PRO A 33 18.15 -14.41 -34.20
N VAL A 34 17.30 -13.43 -33.85
CA VAL A 34 17.74 -12.25 -33.12
C VAL A 34 18.37 -12.75 -31.84
N ALA A 35 19.69 -12.61 -31.73
CA ALA A 35 20.41 -12.87 -30.50
C ALA A 35 19.80 -11.98 -29.41
N THR A 36 18.98 -12.57 -28.55
CA THR A 36 18.51 -11.92 -27.34
C THR A 36 19.75 -11.62 -26.51
N LYS A 37 20.11 -10.32 -26.43
CA LYS A 37 21.13 -9.87 -25.48
C LYS A 37 20.77 -10.46 -24.11
N PRO A 38 21.74 -11.05 -23.38
CA PRO A 38 21.50 -11.47 -22.01
C PRO A 38 20.87 -10.32 -21.25
N VAL A 39 19.65 -10.52 -20.75
CA VAL A 39 18.99 -9.57 -19.86
C VAL A 39 19.94 -9.42 -18.68
N ALA A 40 20.43 -8.20 -18.45
CA ALA A 40 21.35 -7.91 -17.38
C ALA A 40 20.79 -8.50 -16.06
N PRO A 41 21.64 -9.09 -15.19
CA PRO A 41 21.19 -9.64 -13.93
C PRO A 41 20.39 -8.59 -13.16
N PRO A 42 19.39 -9.01 -12.35
CA PRO A 42 18.60 -8.09 -11.56
C PRO A 42 19.55 -7.17 -10.79
N THR A 43 19.45 -5.87 -11.09
CA THR A 43 20.28 -4.83 -10.49
C THR A 43 20.16 -4.95 -8.98
N ALA A 44 21.29 -5.01 -8.26
CA ALA A 44 21.29 -5.10 -6.80
C ALA A 44 20.31 -4.09 -6.19
N LEU A 45 19.60 -4.50 -5.13
CA LEU A 45 18.65 -3.64 -4.43
C LEU A 45 19.34 -2.34 -3.99
N ASP A 46 18.76 -1.18 -4.32
CA ASP A 46 19.13 0.06 -3.64
C ASP A 46 18.54 0.04 -2.24
N THR A 47 19.37 -0.29 -1.24
CA THR A 47 18.94 -0.49 0.15
C THR A 47 19.11 0.75 1.03
N THR A 48 19.71 1.83 0.51
CA THR A 48 20.17 2.98 1.30
C THR A 48 19.06 3.69 2.05
N ASN A 49 17.83 3.68 1.50
CA ASN A 49 16.67 4.37 2.06
C ASN A 49 15.62 3.41 2.67
N PHE A 50 16.06 2.23 3.12
CA PHE A 50 15.17 1.18 3.64
C PHE A 50 15.64 0.67 5.01
N SER A 51 14.71 0.15 5.80
CA SER A 51 15.07 -0.56 7.03
C SER A 51 15.70 -1.93 6.69
N PRO A 52 16.80 -2.33 7.35
CA PRO A 52 17.32 -3.68 7.22
C PRO A 52 16.29 -4.75 7.61
N GLN A 53 15.48 -4.49 8.65
CA GLN A 53 14.42 -5.40 9.08
C GLN A 53 13.34 -5.53 7.99
N PHE A 54 12.87 -4.41 7.45
CA PHE A 54 11.93 -4.42 6.32
C PHE A 54 12.45 -5.26 5.15
N LEU A 55 13.71 -5.05 4.74
CA LEU A 55 14.30 -5.78 3.62
C LEU A 55 14.42 -7.27 3.89
N GLN A 56 14.72 -7.66 5.14
CA GLN A 56 14.76 -9.05 5.55
C GLN A 56 13.37 -9.70 5.47
N GLU A 57 12.35 -9.04 6.03
CA GLU A 57 10.97 -9.55 6.01
C GLU A 57 10.40 -9.58 4.58
N LEU A 58 10.71 -8.58 3.75
CA LEU A 58 10.37 -8.57 2.33
C LEU A 58 11.01 -9.74 1.59
N LYS A 59 12.30 -10.00 1.82
CA LYS A 59 13.00 -11.13 1.21
C LYS A 59 12.38 -12.48 1.61
N GLN A 60 11.93 -12.61 2.86
CA GLN A 60 11.23 -13.82 3.32
C GLN A 60 9.86 -13.97 2.67
N LEU A 61 9.11 -12.88 2.52
CA LEU A 61 7.79 -12.87 1.89
C LEU A 61 7.87 -13.16 0.39
N MET A 62 8.93 -12.69 -0.27
CA MET A 62 9.13 -12.76 -1.73
C MET A 62 10.16 -13.83 -2.11
N ASP A 63 10.37 -14.86 -1.30
CA ASP A 63 11.41 -15.88 -1.50
C ASP A 63 11.35 -16.57 -2.88
N ARG A 64 10.17 -16.64 -3.47
CA ARG A 64 9.89 -17.24 -4.79
C ARG A 64 9.75 -16.22 -5.92
N GLU A 65 9.71 -14.93 -5.61
CA GLU A 65 9.47 -13.87 -6.57
C GLU A 65 10.77 -13.14 -6.92
N LYS A 66 10.95 -12.83 -8.20
CA LYS A 66 12.00 -11.90 -8.60
C LYS A 66 11.55 -10.50 -8.26
N TYR A 67 12.35 -9.75 -7.53
CA TYR A 67 12.07 -8.34 -7.25
C TYR A 67 13.33 -7.49 -7.28
N SER A 68 13.15 -6.19 -7.52
CA SER A 68 14.21 -5.19 -7.37
C SER A 68 13.65 -3.90 -6.77
N VAL A 69 14.52 -3.06 -6.21
CA VAL A 69 14.17 -1.75 -5.69
C VAL A 69 14.96 -0.71 -6.43
N ARG A 70 14.26 0.28 -7.01
CA ARG A 70 14.86 1.38 -7.80
C ARG A 70 14.26 2.71 -7.32
N GLY A 71 15.03 3.44 -6.52
CA GLY A 71 14.56 4.69 -5.92
C GLY A 71 13.35 4.44 -5.01
N GLN A 72 12.19 5.01 -5.37
CA GLN A 72 10.94 4.87 -4.61
C GLN A 72 10.04 3.73 -5.09
N TRP A 73 10.52 2.87 -6.00
CA TRP A 73 9.71 1.81 -6.59
C TRP A 73 10.22 0.43 -6.17
N LEU A 74 9.28 -0.41 -5.74
CA LEU A 74 9.46 -1.86 -5.70
C LEU A 74 8.99 -2.41 -7.05
N ILE A 75 9.86 -3.10 -7.76
CA ILE A 75 9.57 -3.78 -9.02
C ILE A 75 9.44 -5.27 -8.72
N VAL A 76 8.30 -5.87 -9.09
CA VAL A 76 8.00 -7.29 -8.90
C VAL A 76 7.88 -7.97 -10.26
N GLY A 77 8.51 -9.12 -10.42
CA GLY A 77 8.63 -9.80 -11.70
C GLY A 77 9.34 -8.95 -12.74
N ASN A 78 8.76 -8.84 -13.93
CA ASN A 78 9.35 -8.11 -15.05
C ASN A 78 8.80 -6.69 -15.23
N ASN A 79 7.52 -6.46 -14.93
CA ASN A 79 6.81 -5.25 -15.32
C ASN A 79 5.95 -4.62 -14.20
N ASP A 80 5.66 -5.33 -13.12
CA ASP A 80 4.80 -4.80 -12.07
C ASP A 80 5.62 -3.92 -11.14
N SER A 81 5.03 -2.78 -10.76
CA SER A 81 5.70 -1.85 -9.86
C SER A 81 4.71 -1.21 -8.91
N VAL A 82 5.19 -0.98 -7.68
CA VAL A 82 4.46 -0.23 -6.66
C VAL A 82 5.37 0.84 -6.09
N ALA A 83 4.82 2.03 -5.87
CA ALA A 83 5.54 3.09 -5.18
C ALA A 83 5.53 2.80 -3.68
N PHE A 84 6.67 3.01 -3.02
CA PHE A 84 6.70 3.08 -1.56
C PHE A 84 5.90 4.31 -1.09
N PRO A 85 5.16 4.21 0.02
CA PRO A 85 4.44 5.35 0.59
C PRO A 85 5.37 6.54 0.86
N ALA A 86 4.92 7.73 0.49
CA ALA A 86 5.72 8.96 0.53
C ALA A 86 4.92 10.21 0.94
N GLU A 87 3.67 10.04 1.37
CA GLU A 87 2.71 11.08 1.76
C GLU A 87 3.18 11.89 2.97
N LEU A 88 4.00 11.26 3.83
CA LEU A 88 4.64 11.95 4.94
C LEU A 88 5.93 12.65 4.46
N PRO A 89 6.11 13.95 4.76
CA PRO A 89 7.36 14.64 4.45
C PRO A 89 8.56 13.99 5.14
N LYS A 90 9.67 13.82 4.41
CA LYS A 90 10.88 13.19 4.94
C LYS A 90 11.45 14.06 6.07
N ARG A 91 11.74 13.44 7.22
CA ARG A 91 12.36 14.07 8.41
C ARG A 91 11.56 15.22 9.03
N GLN A 92 10.30 15.41 8.67
CA GLN A 92 9.42 16.38 9.29
C GLN A 92 8.40 15.65 10.17
N SER A 93 8.08 16.25 11.31
CA SER A 93 7.07 15.72 12.22
C SER A 93 5.68 16.09 11.73
N VAL A 94 4.79 15.12 11.78
CA VAL A 94 3.37 15.26 11.46
C VAL A 94 2.57 14.81 12.67
N VAL A 95 1.59 15.61 13.07
CA VAL A 95 0.74 15.33 14.21
C VAL A 95 -0.65 14.97 13.70
N TYR A 96 -1.16 13.83 14.15
CA TYR A 96 -2.55 13.42 14.01
C TYR A 96 -3.19 13.45 15.40
N ALA A 97 -4.40 13.99 15.51
CA ALA A 97 -5.12 14.05 16.76
C ALA A 97 -6.63 13.87 16.58
N ALA A 98 -7.29 13.45 17.65
CA ALA A 98 -8.73 13.43 17.79
C ALA A 98 -9.12 13.42 19.27
N SER A 99 -10.38 13.78 19.55
CA SER A 99 -10.95 13.73 20.90
C SER A 99 -12.21 12.87 20.89
N ALA A 100 -12.41 12.11 21.98
CA ALA A 100 -13.64 11.35 22.21
C ALA A 100 -13.96 11.36 23.71
N GLY A 101 -15.07 12.02 24.07
CA GLY A 101 -15.40 12.31 25.47
C GLY A 101 -14.30 13.11 26.16
N ASP A 102 -13.89 12.67 27.35
CA ASP A 102 -12.83 13.32 28.15
C ASP A 102 -11.40 12.98 27.66
N ARG A 103 -11.27 12.18 26.59
CA ARG A 103 -9.98 11.69 26.08
C ARG A 103 -9.54 12.45 24.84
N THR A 104 -8.23 12.71 24.77
CA THR A 104 -7.55 13.17 23.55
C THR A 104 -6.48 12.16 23.17
N TYR A 105 -6.49 11.79 21.89
CA TYR A 105 -5.55 10.86 21.28
C TYR A 105 -4.64 11.66 20.36
N LYS A 106 -3.34 11.40 20.44
CA LYS A 106 -2.33 12.07 19.63
C LYS A 106 -1.31 11.08 19.12
N LEU A 107 -1.06 11.11 17.83
CA LEU A 107 0.01 10.38 17.15
C LEU A 107 0.92 11.39 16.46
N THR A 108 2.17 11.46 16.87
CA THR A 108 3.22 12.19 16.15
C THR A 108 4.07 11.20 15.39
N VAL A 109 4.22 11.39 14.08
CA VAL A 109 5.07 10.55 13.22
C VAL A 109 6.11 11.39 12.49
N THR A 110 7.30 10.82 12.30
CA THR A 110 8.36 11.39 11.47
C THR A 110 8.87 10.33 10.52
N ARG A 111 8.78 10.57 9.22
CA ARG A 111 9.32 9.65 8.22
C ARG A 111 10.85 9.68 8.21
N ARG A 112 11.50 8.58 8.58
CA ARG A 112 12.96 8.45 8.59
C ARG A 112 13.50 8.15 7.19
N ASN A 113 12.87 7.20 6.52
CA ASN A 113 13.19 6.71 5.18
C ASN A 113 11.89 6.18 4.52
N PHE A 114 11.94 5.42 3.41
CA PHE A 114 10.70 4.98 2.73
C PHE A 114 9.86 3.97 3.53
N THR A 115 10.48 3.23 4.45
CA THR A 115 9.80 2.13 5.14
C THR A 115 9.72 2.33 6.64
N THR A 116 10.36 3.34 7.21
CA THR A 116 10.46 3.50 8.66
C THR A 116 9.87 4.83 9.10
N LEU A 117 8.95 4.76 10.05
CA LEU A 117 8.46 5.89 10.82
C LEU A 117 9.08 5.86 12.21
N ARG A 118 9.44 7.02 12.74
CA ARG A 118 9.52 7.24 14.19
C ARG A 118 8.15 7.70 14.66
N TYR A 119 7.70 7.24 15.81
CA TYR A 119 6.40 7.63 16.35
C TYR A 119 6.45 8.00 17.84
N ALA A 120 5.49 8.82 18.25
CA ALA A 120 5.07 9.02 19.63
C ALA A 120 3.54 8.98 19.67
N ALA A 121 2.97 8.04 20.42
CA ALA A 121 1.53 7.87 20.58
C ALA A 121 1.15 8.17 22.03
N GLU A 122 0.17 9.04 22.23
CA GLU A 122 -0.24 9.55 23.54
C GLU A 122 -1.76 9.53 23.68
N VAL A 123 -2.23 9.19 24.87
CA VAL A 123 -3.62 9.39 25.30
C VAL A 123 -3.62 10.22 26.57
N THR A 124 -4.40 11.29 26.55
CA THR A 124 -4.70 12.10 27.74
C THR A 124 -6.17 11.98 28.10
N GLU A 125 -6.50 12.01 29.38
CA GLU A 125 -7.86 12.02 29.92
C GLU A 125 -7.96 13.14 30.96
N ARG A 126 -8.89 14.09 30.76
CA ARG A 126 -9.04 15.29 31.62
C ARG A 126 -7.72 16.03 31.85
N GLY A 127 -6.93 16.18 30.79
CA GLY A 127 -5.62 16.86 30.82
C GLY A 127 -4.48 16.06 31.43
N LYS A 128 -4.71 14.84 31.95
CA LYS A 128 -3.65 13.97 32.49
C LYS A 128 -3.27 12.90 31.48
N ARG A 129 -1.97 12.68 31.29
CA ARG A 129 -1.46 11.63 30.40
C ARG A 129 -1.67 10.24 31.03
N ILE A 130 -2.48 9.40 30.39
CA ILE A 130 -2.80 8.04 30.85
C ILE A 130 -2.11 6.95 30.03
N SER A 131 -1.59 7.28 28.84
CA SER A 131 -0.78 6.38 28.03
C SER A 131 0.22 7.17 27.20
N TYR A 132 1.43 6.62 27.06
CA TYR A 132 2.47 7.17 26.22
C TYR A 132 3.38 6.04 25.74
N THR A 133 3.66 6.02 24.44
CA THR A 133 4.63 5.09 23.85
C THR A 133 5.33 5.75 22.68
N THR A 134 6.60 5.40 22.49
CA THR A 134 7.43 5.92 21.42
C THR A 134 8.27 4.81 20.82
N GLY A 135 8.62 4.93 19.55
CA GLY A 135 9.50 3.95 18.93
C GLY A 135 9.67 4.17 17.45
N THR A 136 9.99 3.08 16.77
CA THR A 136 10.02 2.99 15.32
C THR A 136 9.04 1.92 14.85
N ALA A 137 8.39 2.18 13.72
CA ALA A 137 7.53 1.23 13.04
C ALA A 137 7.98 1.11 11.58
N ASP A 138 8.10 -0.12 11.11
CA ASP A 138 8.43 -0.42 9.73
C ASP A 138 7.17 -0.77 8.93
N LEU A 139 7.14 -0.34 7.67
CA LEU A 139 6.10 -0.64 6.70
C LEU A 139 5.93 -2.16 6.62
N LYS A 140 4.71 -2.65 6.68
CA LYS A 140 4.44 -4.08 6.52
C LYS A 140 4.83 -4.51 5.10
N PRO A 141 5.67 -5.54 4.91
CA PRO A 141 6.14 -5.93 3.58
C PRO A 141 5.05 -6.31 2.59
N SER A 142 3.85 -6.69 3.05
CA SER A 142 2.69 -7.00 2.20
C SER A 142 2.03 -5.76 1.55
N PHE A 143 2.54 -4.55 1.78
CA PHE A 143 1.96 -3.30 1.23
C PHE A 143 1.78 -3.32 -0.30
N TYR A 144 2.59 -4.10 -1.02
CA TYR A 144 2.54 -4.18 -2.49
C TYR A 144 1.37 -5.03 -3.00
N VAL A 145 0.72 -5.81 -2.13
CA VAL A 145 -0.42 -6.67 -2.50
C VAL A 145 -1.70 -5.86 -2.55
N ALA A 146 -1.97 -5.08 -1.50
CA ALA A 146 -3.11 -4.20 -1.39
C ALA A 146 -2.86 -3.16 -0.28
N ALA A 147 -3.57 -2.04 -0.36
CA ALA A 147 -3.69 -1.13 0.78
C ALA A 147 -4.57 -1.76 1.87
N GLU A 148 -4.30 -1.42 3.13
CA GLU A 148 -5.26 -1.67 4.20
C GLU A 148 -6.48 -0.74 3.99
N VAL A 149 -7.66 -1.21 4.42
CA VAL A 149 -8.93 -0.50 4.17
C VAL A 149 -9.70 -0.26 5.47
N PRO A 150 -9.17 0.57 6.40
CA PRO A 150 -9.89 0.97 7.61
C PRO A 150 -11.17 1.77 7.29
N ILE A 151 -12.09 1.81 8.25
CA ILE A 151 -13.33 2.60 8.18
C ILE A 151 -13.18 3.83 9.07
N ASP A 152 -13.32 5.00 8.46
CA ASP A 152 -13.30 6.28 9.16
C ASP A 152 -14.41 6.34 10.21
N THR A 153 -14.06 6.45 11.49
CA THR A 153 -15.04 6.44 12.58
C THR A 153 -16.01 7.62 12.55
N LYS A 154 -15.66 8.73 11.89
CA LYS A 154 -16.52 9.92 11.77
C LYS A 154 -17.43 9.83 10.56
N THR A 155 -16.88 9.52 9.39
CA THR A 155 -17.65 9.55 8.13
C THR A 155 -18.26 8.20 7.78
N GLN A 156 -17.86 7.12 8.45
CA GLN A 156 -18.25 5.74 8.15
C GLN A 156 -17.87 5.31 6.74
N THR A 157 -16.81 5.88 6.19
CA THR A 157 -16.32 5.59 4.82
C THR A 157 -14.98 4.87 4.90
N ALA A 158 -14.81 3.86 4.05
CA ALA A 158 -13.53 3.19 3.86
C ALA A 158 -12.50 4.15 3.24
N TYR A 159 -11.23 4.02 3.62
CA TYR A 159 -10.11 4.74 3.02
C TYR A 159 -8.87 3.85 2.89
N GLY A 160 -7.98 4.17 1.96
CA GLY A 160 -6.73 3.43 1.78
C GLY A 160 -5.67 3.83 2.80
N ALA A 161 -4.96 2.86 3.37
CA ALA A 161 -3.89 3.11 4.32
C ALA A 161 -2.70 2.17 4.14
N SER A 162 -1.52 2.65 4.52
CA SER A 162 -0.30 1.85 4.70
C SER A 162 -0.15 1.46 6.16
N GLU A 163 0.09 0.17 6.40
CA GLU A 163 0.35 -0.35 7.75
C GLU A 163 1.84 -0.27 8.10
N TYR A 164 2.15 0.31 9.25
CA TYR A 164 3.48 0.30 9.86
C TYR A 164 3.41 -0.41 11.20
N VAL A 165 4.22 -1.45 11.37
CA VAL A 165 4.25 -2.27 12.58
C VAL A 165 5.47 -1.90 13.40
N SER A 166 5.26 -1.59 14.68
CA SER A 166 6.35 -1.35 15.63
C SER A 166 7.29 -2.55 15.72
N SER A 167 8.58 -2.30 15.94
CA SER A 167 9.57 -3.38 16.08
C SER A 167 9.25 -4.36 17.23
N ALA A 168 8.62 -3.87 18.30
CA ALA A 168 8.12 -4.67 19.41
C ALA A 168 6.81 -5.43 19.10
N LYS A 169 6.21 -5.22 17.92
CA LYS A 169 4.93 -5.79 17.46
C LYS A 169 3.74 -5.55 18.40
N SER A 170 3.87 -4.59 19.32
CA SER A 170 2.83 -4.21 20.28
C SER A 170 1.89 -3.13 19.75
N LEU A 171 2.22 -2.57 18.59
CA LEU A 171 1.54 -1.42 18.00
C LEU A 171 1.63 -1.47 16.47
N SER A 172 0.50 -1.22 15.83
CA SER A 172 0.34 -1.02 14.39
C SER A 172 -0.25 0.36 14.12
N LEU A 173 0.32 1.06 13.14
CA LEU A 173 -0.10 2.38 12.68
C LEU A 173 -0.65 2.25 11.26
N LEU A 174 -1.87 2.68 11.03
CA LEU A 174 -2.39 2.82 9.68
C LEU A 174 -2.32 4.30 9.32
N ILE A 175 -1.52 4.64 8.32
CA ILE A 175 -1.41 6.01 7.80
C ILE A 175 -2.13 6.06 6.47
N GLY A 176 -3.10 6.94 6.32
CA GLY A 176 -3.86 7.08 5.09
C GLY A 176 -2.96 7.41 3.89
N THR A 177 -3.37 6.99 2.70
CA THR A 177 -2.63 7.18 1.45
C THR A 177 -3.40 8.08 0.48
N GLY A 178 -2.67 8.71 -0.44
CA GLY A 178 -3.26 9.60 -1.46
C GLY A 178 -4.15 10.71 -0.85
N PRO A 179 -5.44 10.82 -1.24
CA PRO A 179 -6.33 11.87 -0.75
C PRO A 179 -6.67 11.75 0.74
N ASP A 180 -6.43 10.59 1.36
CA ASP A 180 -6.72 10.30 2.76
C ASP A 180 -5.49 10.41 3.67
N ALA A 181 -4.38 10.98 3.19
CA ALA A 181 -3.13 11.13 3.94
C ALA A 181 -3.24 11.98 5.23
N ASP A 182 -4.36 12.67 5.40
CA ASP A 182 -4.72 13.40 6.62
C ASP A 182 -5.32 12.49 7.71
N LYS A 183 -5.53 11.19 7.45
CA LYS A 183 -6.08 10.22 8.40
C LYS A 183 -5.02 9.28 8.95
N ALA A 184 -5.21 8.87 10.21
CA ALA A 184 -4.40 7.81 10.81
C ALA A 184 -5.16 7.02 11.86
N GLU A 185 -4.78 5.77 12.08
CA GLU A 185 -5.27 4.92 13.17
C GLU A 185 -4.12 4.27 13.93
N VAL A 186 -4.38 3.99 15.22
CA VAL A 186 -3.41 3.36 16.11
C VAL A 186 -4.06 2.13 16.73
N TYR A 187 -3.54 0.96 16.36
CA TYR A 187 -3.91 -0.30 16.98
C TYR A 187 -2.80 -0.70 17.95
N THR A 188 -3.18 -1.05 19.17
CA THR A 188 -2.25 -1.56 20.17
C THR A 188 -2.66 -2.96 20.56
N ALA A 189 -1.70 -3.79 20.93
CA ALA A 189 -1.94 -5.12 21.46
C ALA A 189 -0.93 -5.43 22.57
N ASN A 190 -1.38 -6.03 23.66
CA ASN A 190 -0.50 -6.65 24.64
C ASN A 190 0.02 -8.01 24.13
N ALA A 191 0.88 -8.67 24.92
CA ALA A 191 1.41 -10.01 24.57
C ALA A 191 0.33 -11.10 24.36
N LYS A 192 -0.91 -10.85 24.80
CA LYS A 192 -2.08 -11.73 24.61
C LYS A 192 -2.95 -11.31 23.42
N GLY A 193 -2.50 -10.35 22.61
CA GLY A 193 -3.26 -9.82 21.46
C GLY A 193 -4.40 -8.87 21.83
N GLN A 194 -4.53 -8.47 23.09
CA GLN A 194 -5.64 -7.62 23.54
C GLN A 194 -5.29 -6.14 23.42
N THR A 195 -6.23 -5.33 22.94
CA THR A 195 -6.05 -3.88 22.86
C THR A 195 -5.81 -3.25 24.22
N LEU A 196 -4.81 -2.36 24.28
CA LEU A 196 -4.50 -1.65 25.51
C LEU A 196 -5.71 -0.78 25.92
N PRO A 197 -6.13 -0.80 27.20
CA PRO A 197 -7.35 -0.09 27.63
C PRO A 197 -7.40 1.40 27.28
N ALA A 198 -6.24 2.07 27.26
CA ALA A 198 -6.15 3.50 26.93
C ALA A 198 -6.46 3.79 25.46
N TRP A 199 -6.22 2.84 24.55
CA TRP A 199 -6.40 2.98 23.10
C TRP A 199 -7.67 2.30 22.59
N ARG A 200 -8.45 1.68 23.48
CA ARG A 200 -9.72 1.06 23.12
C ARG A 200 -10.67 2.13 22.57
N ASN A 201 -11.28 1.85 21.42
CA ASN A 201 -12.21 2.75 20.73
C ASN A 201 -11.60 4.13 20.40
N ALA A 202 -10.28 4.20 20.18
CA ALA A 202 -9.67 5.41 19.63
C ALA A 202 -10.34 5.74 18.28
N PRO A 203 -10.80 6.98 18.06
CA PRO A 203 -11.35 7.38 16.78
C PRO A 203 -10.24 7.47 15.72
N THR A 204 -10.62 7.47 14.44
CA THR A 204 -9.69 7.82 13.36
C THR A 204 -9.15 9.23 13.62
N LEU A 205 -7.82 9.35 13.69
CA LEU A 205 -7.12 10.60 13.96
C LEU A 205 -7.06 11.47 12.69
N ARG A 206 -6.91 12.79 12.86
CA ARG A 206 -6.78 13.75 11.77
C ARG A 206 -5.53 14.61 11.91
N ARG A 207 -4.84 14.83 10.79
CA ARG A 207 -3.67 15.71 10.70
C ARG A 207 -4.03 17.12 11.19
N GLN A 208 -3.17 17.69 12.03
CA GLN A 208 -3.29 19.05 12.57
C GLN A 208 -2.42 20.04 11.79
#